data_AF-J9E1P4-F1
#
_entry.id   AF-J9E1P4-F1
#
_cell.length_a   1.000
_cell.length_b   1.000
_cell.length_c   1.000
_cell.angle_alpha   90.00
_cell.angle_beta   90.00
_cell.angle_gamma   90.00
#
_symmetry.space_group_name_H-M   'P 1'
#
loop_
_entity.id
_entity.type
_entity.pdbx_description
1 polymer ?
#
loop_
_entity_poly.entity_id
_entity_poly.type
_entity_poly.pdbx_seq_one_letter_code
_entity_poly.pdbx_strand_id
1 'polypeptide(L)'
;MRFPPFDDEEPPLDYADNILDVEPLEPIQMELDQDEDKTVAEWFYDHKPLSTTRFVNGTTYRRWAFSIPMMATLYRLANQLLTDLVDDNYFYLFDLKSFFTAKALNVAIPGGPKFEPLVKDLNALDEDWNEFNDINKVIIRAPIRTEYRIAFPFMYNNLINSLPVQVSWYHTPSVVFIKTEDPDLPAFYYDPLINPIAQRSAEKSKELSPIDDEDFTLPEEVEAIFSETPLYTENTGNGIALMWAPRPFNMRSGRTRRAIDVPLVKSWYREHCPSGMPVKVRVSYQKLLKVFVLNALRHRPPKPQKRRYLFRSFKSTKFFQSTTLDWVEAGLQVLRQGYNMLNLLIHRKNLNYLHLDYNFNLKVIFSCIERRLLYES
;
A
#
# COMPACT_ATOMS: atom_id res chain seq x y z
N MET A 1 14.45 8.18 24.82
CA MET A 1 14.64 6.83 25.38
C MET A 1 16.08 6.39 25.14
N ARG A 2 16.72 5.74 26.12
CA ARG A 2 18.04 5.12 25.96
C ARG A 2 17.86 3.71 25.37
N PHE A 3 18.80 3.26 24.54
CA PHE A 3 18.84 1.89 24.04
C PHE A 3 20.17 1.22 24.46
N PRO A 4 20.14 0.03 25.11
CA PRO A 4 18.95 -0.66 25.62
C PRO A 4 18.24 0.13 26.75
N PRO A 5 16.93 -0.07 26.98
CA PRO A 5 16.19 0.63 28.04
C PRO A 5 16.55 0.20 29.46
N PHE A 6 16.89 -1.08 29.66
CA PHE A 6 17.26 -1.69 30.95
C PHE A 6 18.74 -2.09 30.93
N ASP A 7 19.36 -2.16 32.12
CA ASP A 7 20.75 -2.57 32.25
C ASP A 7 20.95 -4.08 31.99
N ASP A 8 22.15 -4.49 31.57
CA ASP A 8 22.44 -5.87 31.18
C ASP A 8 22.26 -6.87 32.33
N GLU A 9 22.55 -6.43 33.56
CA GLU A 9 22.52 -7.26 34.77
C GLU A 9 21.19 -7.13 35.55
N GLU A 10 20.29 -6.27 35.09
CA GLU A 10 18.98 -6.06 35.72
C GLU A 10 17.99 -7.15 35.27
N PRO A 11 17.42 -7.94 36.20
CA PRO A 11 16.45 -8.96 35.82
C PRO A 11 15.17 -8.34 35.25
N PRO A 12 14.47 -9.02 34.33
CA PRO A 12 13.19 -8.54 33.81
C PRO A 12 12.18 -8.30 34.93
N LEU A 13 11.60 -7.10 34.94
CA LEU A 13 10.58 -6.68 35.89
C LEU A 13 9.42 -7.68 35.95
N ASP A 14 8.84 -7.83 37.14
CA ASP A 14 7.63 -8.63 37.30
C ASP A 14 6.38 -7.77 37.07
N TYR A 15 5.46 -8.29 36.24
CA TYR A 15 4.28 -7.53 35.80
C TYR A 15 3.32 -7.25 36.96
N ALA A 16 3.09 -8.23 37.83
CA ALA A 16 2.17 -8.09 38.96
C ALA A 16 2.64 -7.02 39.96
N ASP A 17 3.93 -6.98 40.24
CA ASP A 17 4.48 -6.07 41.26
C ASP A 17 4.71 -4.65 40.74
N ASN A 18 5.02 -4.48 39.45
CA ASN A 18 5.51 -3.19 38.92
C ASN A 18 4.56 -2.51 37.92
N ILE A 19 3.66 -3.25 37.26
CA ILE A 19 2.91 -2.74 36.10
C ILE A 19 1.40 -2.86 36.28
N LEU A 20 0.91 -3.94 36.92
CA LEU A 20 -0.52 -4.24 37.00
C LEU A 20 -1.36 -3.12 37.61
N ASP A 21 -0.87 -2.47 38.66
CA ASP A 21 -1.58 -1.40 39.38
C ASP A 21 -1.28 0.01 38.86
N VAL A 22 -0.46 0.13 37.81
CA VAL A 22 -0.05 1.42 37.26
C VAL A 22 -0.94 1.77 36.06
N GLU A 23 -1.65 2.89 36.14
CA GLU A 23 -2.43 3.38 35.01
C GLU A 23 -1.51 3.79 33.85
N PRO A 24 -1.80 3.33 32.61
CA PRO A 24 -1.01 3.68 31.45
C PRO A 24 -1.15 5.18 31.15
N LEU A 25 -0.08 5.74 30.59
CA LEU A 25 -0.12 7.10 30.06
C LEU A 25 -1.14 7.23 28.92
N GLU A 26 -1.64 8.44 28.73
CA GLU A 26 -2.59 8.75 27.67
C GLU A 26 -2.04 8.36 26.29
N PRO A 27 -2.82 7.63 25.48
CA PRO A 27 -2.42 7.24 24.13
C PRO A 27 -2.42 8.44 23.18
N ILE A 28 -1.73 8.29 22.04
CA ILE A 28 -1.84 9.26 20.96
C ILE A 28 -3.22 9.13 20.31
N GLN A 29 -4.11 10.07 20.63
CA GLN A 29 -5.42 10.24 20.02
C GLN A 29 -5.51 11.66 19.47
N MET A 30 -6.04 11.79 18.26
CA MET A 30 -6.38 13.10 17.72
C MET A 30 -7.72 13.51 18.32
N GLU A 31 -7.87 14.80 18.57
CA GLU A 31 -9.17 15.37 18.91
C GLU A 31 -10.05 15.34 17.66
N LEU A 32 -11.15 14.61 17.74
CA LEU A 32 -12.14 14.47 16.67
C LEU A 32 -13.25 15.50 16.88
N ASP A 33 -13.70 16.10 15.79
CA ASP A 33 -14.79 17.08 15.84
C ASP A 33 -16.14 16.40 16.08
N GLN A 34 -16.93 16.93 17.01
CA GLN A 34 -18.19 16.29 17.43
C GLN A 34 -19.29 16.34 16.37
N ASP A 35 -19.21 17.29 15.44
CA ASP A 35 -20.20 17.50 14.39
C ASP A 35 -19.74 16.89 13.07
N GLU A 36 -18.50 17.16 12.64
CA GLU A 36 -17.95 16.63 11.37
C GLU A 36 -17.58 15.14 11.46
N ASP A 37 -16.98 14.70 12.57
CA ASP A 37 -16.49 13.32 12.77
C ASP A 37 -17.48 12.44 13.53
N LYS A 38 -18.70 12.93 13.77
CA LYS A 38 -19.76 12.26 14.53
C LYS A 38 -19.94 10.78 14.18
N THR A 39 -19.79 10.43 12.90
CA THR A 39 -20.04 9.06 12.42
C THR A 39 -18.97 8.04 12.86
N VAL A 40 -17.77 8.52 13.24
CA VAL A 40 -16.62 7.68 13.62
C VAL A 40 -16.13 7.94 15.05
N ALA A 41 -16.40 9.12 15.61
CA ALA A 41 -15.80 9.60 16.87
C ALA A 41 -15.88 8.60 18.04
N GLU A 42 -17.02 7.93 18.21
CA GLU A 42 -17.25 7.03 19.36
C GLU A 42 -16.39 5.75 19.33
N TRP A 43 -16.00 5.27 18.16
CA TRP A 43 -15.40 3.93 17.99
C TRP A 43 -14.04 3.94 17.29
N PHE A 44 -13.57 5.09 16.82
CA PHE A 44 -12.38 5.21 15.98
C PHE A 44 -11.10 4.65 16.64
N TYR A 45 -10.96 4.83 17.95
CA TYR A 45 -9.79 4.40 18.73
C TYR A 45 -9.95 3.06 19.46
N ASP A 46 -11.05 2.34 19.23
CA ASP A 46 -11.24 1.00 19.78
C ASP A 46 -10.27 -0.02 19.16
N HIS A 47 -9.86 -1.04 19.95
CA HIS A 47 -9.01 -2.11 19.45
C HIS A 47 -9.64 -2.91 18.28
N LYS A 48 -10.96 -3.18 18.38
CA LYS A 48 -11.77 -3.81 17.33
C LYS A 48 -13.07 -3.03 17.18
N PRO A 49 -13.04 -1.93 16.40
CA PRO A 49 -14.18 -1.04 16.28
C PRO A 49 -15.42 -1.77 15.79
N LEU A 50 -16.59 -1.37 16.30
CA LEU A 50 -17.89 -1.82 15.82
C LEU A 50 -18.15 -3.33 15.91
N SER A 51 -17.32 -4.10 16.63
CA SER A 51 -17.36 -5.57 16.69
C SER A 51 -18.71 -6.19 17.10
N THR A 52 -19.52 -5.44 17.84
CA THR A 52 -20.86 -5.80 18.34
C THR A 52 -22.00 -5.31 17.44
N THR A 53 -21.71 -4.52 16.41
CA THR A 53 -22.71 -3.85 15.58
C THR A 53 -22.96 -4.59 14.25
N ARG A 54 -24.01 -4.17 13.51
CA ARG A 54 -24.35 -4.70 12.19
C ARG A 54 -23.29 -4.48 11.11
N PHE A 55 -22.35 -3.56 11.33
CA PHE A 55 -21.37 -3.17 10.32
C PHE A 55 -20.28 -4.22 10.10
N VAL A 56 -20.15 -5.18 11.01
CA VAL A 56 -19.22 -6.31 10.90
C VAL A 56 -19.91 -7.63 11.22
N ASN A 57 -19.36 -8.73 10.73
CA ASN A 57 -19.98 -10.06 10.84
C ASN A 57 -19.85 -10.71 12.24
N GLY A 58 -19.64 -9.93 13.30
CA GLY A 58 -19.43 -10.36 14.68
C GLY A 58 -17.96 -10.54 15.08
N THR A 59 -17.73 -11.26 16.20
CA THR A 59 -16.42 -11.38 16.87
C THR A 59 -15.32 -12.03 16.04
N THR A 60 -15.67 -12.76 14.98
CA THR A 60 -14.68 -13.28 14.02
C THR A 60 -14.01 -12.19 13.18
N TYR A 61 -14.64 -11.01 13.07
CA TYR A 61 -14.11 -9.78 12.49
C TYR A 61 -13.47 -9.96 11.10
N ARG A 62 -14.22 -10.58 10.16
CA ARG A 62 -13.73 -10.97 8.83
C ARG A 62 -14.27 -10.12 7.68
N ARG A 63 -15.47 -9.57 7.85
CA ARG A 63 -16.16 -8.78 6.84
C ARG A 63 -16.69 -7.51 7.49
N TRP A 64 -16.62 -6.43 6.72
CA TRP A 64 -17.13 -5.13 7.10
C TRP A 64 -18.02 -4.59 5.97
N ALA A 65 -19.02 -3.80 6.33
CA ALA A 65 -19.88 -3.06 5.42
C ALA A 65 -20.23 -1.73 6.10
N PHE A 66 -19.82 -0.62 5.51
CA PHE A 66 -19.99 0.72 6.07
C PHE A 66 -20.95 1.57 5.25
N SER A 67 -21.51 2.58 5.91
CA SER A 67 -22.34 3.60 5.26
C SER A 67 -21.47 4.60 4.49
N ILE A 68 -22.07 5.35 3.56
CA ILE A 68 -21.37 6.38 2.80
C ILE A 68 -20.79 7.48 3.71
N PRO A 69 -21.54 8.01 4.71
CA PRO A 69 -20.99 9.00 5.64
C PRO A 69 -19.75 8.50 6.39
N MET A 70 -19.79 7.27 6.93
CA MET A 70 -18.63 6.67 7.61
C MET A 70 -17.42 6.58 6.68
N MET A 71 -17.61 6.16 5.43
CA MET A 71 -16.54 6.06 4.45
C MET A 71 -15.97 7.44 4.07
N ALA A 72 -16.83 8.46 3.97
CA ALA A 72 -16.42 9.83 3.67
C ALA A 72 -15.57 10.42 4.80
N THR A 73 -16.02 10.27 6.05
CA THR A 73 -15.27 10.72 7.22
C THR A 73 -13.91 10.01 7.34
N LEU A 74 -13.87 8.67 7.18
CA LEU A 74 -12.62 7.91 7.20
C LEU A 74 -11.67 8.29 6.05
N TYR A 75 -12.21 8.55 4.85
CA TYR A 75 -11.42 8.99 3.70
C TYR A 75 -10.76 10.34 3.98
N ARG A 76 -11.54 11.30 4.51
CA ARG A 76 -11.07 12.63 4.90
C ARG A 76 -9.93 12.58 5.93
N LEU A 77 -10.12 11.80 7.01
CA LEU A 77 -9.10 11.63 8.06
C LEU A 77 -7.82 10.96 7.53
N ALA A 78 -7.92 10.15 6.48
CA ALA A 78 -6.78 9.45 5.88
C ALA A 78 -6.03 10.27 4.82
N ASN A 79 -6.52 11.45 4.42
CA ASN A 79 -5.99 12.22 3.29
C ASN A 79 -4.47 12.46 3.35
N GLN A 80 -3.90 12.65 4.55
CA GLN A 80 -2.46 12.86 4.74
C GLN A 80 -1.57 11.69 4.26
N LEU A 81 -2.14 10.48 4.16
CA LEU A 81 -1.42 9.29 3.71
C LEU A 81 -1.79 8.89 2.27
N LEU A 82 -2.87 9.44 1.73
CA LEU A 82 -3.39 9.08 0.42
C LEU A 82 -2.73 9.87 -0.69
N THR A 83 -2.91 9.38 -1.91
CA THR A 83 -2.47 10.06 -3.12
C THR A 83 -3.60 10.90 -3.65
N ASP A 84 -3.25 12.07 -4.20
CA ASP A 84 -4.20 12.94 -4.91
C ASP A 84 -4.34 12.53 -6.39
N LEU A 85 -3.60 11.51 -6.82
CA LEU A 85 -3.68 11.01 -8.19
C LEU A 85 -4.97 10.21 -8.41
N VAL A 86 -5.83 10.76 -9.24
CA VAL A 86 -7.07 10.12 -9.68
C VAL A 86 -6.88 9.34 -10.99
N ASP A 87 -5.97 9.80 -11.85
CA ASP A 87 -5.73 9.20 -13.17
C ASP A 87 -4.48 8.30 -13.18
N ASP A 88 -4.69 7.05 -13.60
CA ASP A 88 -3.64 6.05 -13.78
C ASP A 88 -2.64 6.43 -14.88
N ASN A 89 -3.00 7.36 -15.79
CA ASN A 89 -2.09 7.90 -16.80
C ASN A 89 -0.81 8.52 -16.21
N TYR A 90 -0.83 8.98 -14.95
CA TYR A 90 0.37 9.43 -14.25
C TYR A 90 1.49 8.37 -14.26
N PHE A 91 1.12 7.09 -14.20
CA PHE A 91 2.06 5.97 -14.18
C PHE A 91 2.51 5.52 -15.59
N TYR A 92 2.29 6.32 -16.63
CA TYR A 92 2.83 6.03 -17.96
C TYR A 92 4.36 5.86 -17.89
N LEU A 93 4.85 4.71 -18.40
CA LEU A 93 6.25 4.26 -18.26
C LEU A 93 6.74 4.02 -16.82
N PHE A 94 5.90 4.22 -15.81
CA PHE A 94 6.21 4.05 -14.39
C PHE A 94 5.33 2.98 -13.73
N ASP A 95 4.87 2.01 -14.52
CA ASP A 95 4.07 0.87 -14.11
C ASP A 95 4.89 -0.43 -14.10
N LEU A 96 4.30 -1.52 -13.60
CA LEU A 96 4.98 -2.81 -13.50
C LEU A 96 5.44 -3.34 -14.87
N LYS A 97 4.64 -3.15 -15.93
CA LYS A 97 4.99 -3.65 -17.27
C LYS A 97 6.20 -2.92 -17.82
N SER A 98 6.24 -1.60 -17.67
CA SER A 98 7.38 -0.80 -18.09
C SER A 98 8.64 -1.15 -17.33
N PHE A 99 8.56 -1.40 -16.02
CA PHE A 99 9.72 -1.85 -15.23
C PHE A 99 10.20 -3.26 -15.61
N PHE A 100 9.30 -4.18 -15.98
CA PHE A 100 9.68 -5.51 -16.47
C PHE A 100 10.41 -5.42 -17.81
N THR A 101 9.91 -4.60 -18.72
CA THR A 101 10.54 -4.35 -20.02
C THR A 101 11.89 -3.64 -19.86
N ALA A 102 11.98 -2.62 -19.02
CA ALA A 102 13.24 -1.94 -18.68
C ALA A 102 14.28 -2.94 -18.14
N LYS A 103 13.87 -3.83 -17.22
CA LYS A 103 14.73 -4.90 -16.70
C LYS A 103 15.17 -5.88 -17.80
N ALA A 104 14.27 -6.30 -18.68
CA ALA A 104 14.57 -7.26 -19.74
C ALA A 104 15.57 -6.67 -20.75
N LEU A 105 15.41 -5.40 -21.12
CA LEU A 105 16.27 -4.68 -22.05
C LEU A 105 17.58 -4.16 -21.43
N ASN A 106 17.79 -4.34 -20.11
CA ASN A 106 18.91 -3.75 -19.38
C ASN A 106 18.99 -2.21 -19.53
N VAL A 107 17.83 -1.54 -19.51
CA VAL A 107 17.70 -0.09 -19.59
C VAL A 107 17.10 0.45 -18.28
N ALA A 108 17.43 1.70 -17.94
CA ALA A 108 16.88 2.36 -16.76
C ALA A 108 15.98 3.54 -17.16
N ILE A 109 14.81 3.61 -16.54
CA ILE A 109 13.91 4.77 -16.61
C ILE A 109 14.45 5.83 -15.62
N PRO A 110 14.44 7.13 -15.97
CA PRO A 110 14.74 8.19 -15.02
C PRO A 110 13.87 8.06 -13.75
N GLY A 111 14.50 8.06 -12.58
CA GLY A 111 13.78 7.83 -11.30
C GLY A 111 13.37 6.38 -11.01
N GLY A 112 13.46 5.48 -11.99
CA GLY A 112 13.14 4.06 -11.86
C GLY A 112 14.28 3.20 -11.27
N PRO A 113 14.00 1.91 -10.98
CA PRO A 113 14.98 0.97 -10.45
C PRO A 113 15.96 0.47 -11.52
N LYS A 114 17.20 0.16 -11.09
CA LYS A 114 18.24 -0.48 -11.93
C LYS A 114 18.43 -1.95 -11.57
N PHE A 115 18.64 -2.78 -12.58
CA PHE A 115 18.80 -4.23 -12.45
C PHE A 115 20.08 -4.73 -13.10
N GLU A 116 20.46 -5.95 -12.74
CA GLU A 116 21.49 -6.69 -13.47
C GLU A 116 20.98 -7.16 -14.83
N PRO A 117 21.82 -7.19 -15.87
CA PRO A 117 21.47 -7.72 -17.19
C PRO A 117 20.94 -9.15 -17.12
N LEU A 118 19.93 -9.46 -17.93
CA LEU A 118 19.36 -10.81 -18.00
C LEU A 118 20.30 -11.79 -18.70
N VAL A 119 20.89 -11.35 -19.82
CA VAL A 119 21.89 -12.09 -20.61
C VAL A 119 23.16 -11.25 -20.58
N LYS A 120 24.26 -11.83 -20.11
CA LYS A 120 25.55 -11.12 -19.94
C LYS A 120 26.40 -11.13 -21.22
N ASP A 121 26.19 -12.14 -22.07
CA ASP A 121 27.04 -12.43 -23.23
C ASP A 121 26.28 -12.23 -24.55
N LEU A 122 25.52 -11.14 -24.67
CA LEU A 122 25.09 -10.69 -26.00
C LEU A 122 26.30 -10.00 -26.63
N ASN A 123 26.82 -10.54 -27.73
CA ASN A 123 27.91 -9.93 -28.50
C ASN A 123 27.42 -8.59 -29.08
N ALA A 124 27.51 -7.52 -28.29
CA ALA A 124 27.12 -6.16 -28.70
C ALA A 124 27.88 -5.68 -29.95
N LEU A 125 29.06 -6.23 -30.21
CA LEU A 125 29.92 -5.88 -31.34
C LEU A 125 29.35 -6.32 -32.70
N ASP A 126 28.59 -7.41 -32.77
CA ASP A 126 28.01 -7.90 -34.04
C ASP A 126 26.72 -7.15 -34.42
N GLU A 127 26.09 -6.45 -33.48
CA GLU A 127 24.88 -5.66 -33.75
C GLU A 127 25.17 -4.24 -34.26
N ASP A 128 26.27 -3.63 -33.82
CA ASP A 128 26.56 -2.21 -34.11
C ASP A 128 27.11 -1.99 -35.53
N TRP A 129 27.83 -2.97 -36.10
CA TRP A 129 28.43 -2.89 -37.45
C TRP A 129 27.77 -3.86 -38.43
N ASN A 130 26.54 -3.55 -38.82
CA ASN A 130 25.81 -4.29 -39.86
C ASN A 130 25.45 -3.37 -41.04
N GLU A 131 25.08 -3.96 -42.18
CA GLU A 131 24.76 -3.21 -43.41
C GLU A 131 23.56 -2.24 -43.25
N PHE A 132 22.71 -2.48 -42.24
CA PHE A 132 21.52 -1.69 -41.92
C PHE A 132 21.80 -0.50 -41.00
N ASN A 133 22.83 -0.58 -40.15
CA ASN A 133 23.22 0.44 -39.18
C ASN A 133 24.32 1.39 -39.71
N ASP A 134 24.60 1.35 -41.02
CA ASP A 134 25.54 2.28 -41.67
C ASP A 134 25.09 3.73 -41.48
N ILE A 135 25.96 4.54 -40.88
CA ILE A 135 25.71 5.94 -40.56
C ILE A 135 25.34 6.79 -41.80
N ASN A 136 25.81 6.39 -42.99
CA ASN A 136 25.51 7.10 -44.22
C ASN A 136 24.10 6.83 -44.75
N LYS A 137 23.44 5.76 -44.27
CA LYS A 137 22.10 5.33 -44.69
C LYS A 137 21.01 5.71 -43.68
N VAL A 138 21.40 6.11 -42.46
CA VAL A 138 20.46 6.43 -41.37
C VAL A 138 20.27 7.94 -41.25
N ILE A 139 19.01 8.39 -41.38
CA ILE A 139 18.66 9.80 -41.18
C ILE A 139 18.36 10.04 -39.69
N ILE A 140 19.27 10.70 -38.98
CA ILE A 140 19.10 11.06 -37.56
C ILE A 140 18.46 12.45 -37.46
N ARG A 141 17.13 12.51 -37.32
CA ARG A 141 16.42 13.77 -37.02
C ARG A 141 16.24 14.02 -35.52
N ALA A 142 16.03 12.96 -34.77
CA ALA A 142 15.90 12.99 -33.32
C ALA A 142 16.55 11.73 -32.73
N PRO A 143 17.28 11.85 -31.61
CA PRO A 143 17.86 10.68 -30.96
C PRO A 143 16.77 9.78 -30.38
N ILE A 144 16.91 8.47 -30.55
CA ILE A 144 16.01 7.48 -29.96
C ILE A 144 16.30 7.41 -28.46
N ARG A 145 15.35 7.86 -27.64
CA ARG A 145 15.48 7.85 -26.18
C ARG A 145 15.16 6.48 -25.59
N THR A 146 15.60 6.24 -24.36
CA THR A 146 15.30 5.01 -23.61
C THR A 146 13.81 4.83 -23.37
N GLU A 147 13.07 5.91 -23.19
CA GLU A 147 11.62 5.88 -23.02
C GLU A 147 10.90 5.31 -24.26
N TYR A 148 11.38 5.61 -25.48
CA TYR A 148 10.79 5.07 -26.71
C TYR A 148 11.01 3.56 -26.83
N ARG A 149 12.18 3.09 -26.41
CA ARG A 149 12.53 1.67 -26.35
C ARG A 149 11.66 0.88 -25.38
N ILE A 150 11.09 1.52 -24.36
CA ILE A 150 10.21 0.88 -23.37
C ILE A 150 8.73 1.03 -23.80
N ALA A 151 8.34 2.19 -24.32
CA ALA A 151 6.98 2.46 -24.80
C ALA A 151 6.60 1.57 -25.98
N PHE A 152 7.52 1.43 -26.95
CA PHE A 152 7.32 0.64 -28.17
C PHE A 152 8.44 -0.40 -28.28
N PRO A 153 8.41 -1.44 -27.41
CA PRO A 153 9.55 -2.34 -27.27
C PRO A 153 9.83 -3.16 -28.52
N PHE A 154 8.81 -3.40 -29.35
CA PHE A 154 8.91 -4.16 -30.59
C PHE A 154 9.46 -3.36 -31.78
N MET A 155 9.45 -2.03 -31.71
CA MET A 155 9.84 -1.16 -32.82
C MET A 155 11.29 -0.67 -32.72
N TYR A 156 11.76 -0.36 -31.50
CA TYR A 156 13.05 0.30 -31.27
C TYR A 156 14.11 -0.61 -30.63
N ASN A 157 13.91 -1.93 -30.60
CA ASN A 157 14.89 -2.88 -30.05
C ASN A 157 15.13 -4.06 -30.99
N ASN A 158 16.35 -4.58 -30.97
CA ASN A 158 16.70 -5.86 -31.57
C ASN A 158 16.47 -7.00 -30.55
N LEU A 159 16.53 -8.26 -31.02
CA LEU A 159 16.47 -9.47 -30.17
C LEU A 159 15.25 -9.59 -29.24
N ILE A 160 14.13 -8.98 -29.61
CA ILE A 160 12.89 -9.02 -28.85
C ILE A 160 12.39 -10.46 -28.61
N ASN A 161 12.67 -11.38 -29.54
CA ASN A 161 12.25 -12.79 -29.42
C ASN A 161 13.02 -13.57 -28.34
N SER A 162 14.20 -13.11 -27.91
CA SER A 162 15.00 -13.76 -26.86
C SER A 162 14.80 -13.14 -25.48
N LEU A 163 14.23 -11.93 -25.41
CA LEU A 163 13.99 -11.20 -24.17
C LEU A 163 12.50 -11.19 -23.79
N PRO A 164 12.14 -11.46 -22.53
CA PRO A 164 10.74 -11.47 -22.08
C PRO A 164 10.21 -10.04 -21.88
N VAL A 165 10.04 -9.29 -22.98
CA VAL A 165 9.46 -7.94 -22.97
C VAL A 165 7.94 -8.00 -22.82
N GLN A 166 7.35 -6.96 -22.23
CA GLN A 166 5.91 -6.85 -22.07
C GLN A 166 5.41 -5.51 -22.62
N VAL A 167 4.23 -5.52 -23.25
CA VAL A 167 3.57 -4.29 -23.68
C VAL A 167 2.92 -3.63 -22.48
N SER A 168 3.26 -2.37 -22.25
CA SER A 168 2.63 -1.54 -21.23
C SER A 168 1.28 -1.03 -21.69
N TRP A 169 0.39 -0.75 -20.74
CA TRP A 169 -0.87 -0.08 -21.04
C TRP A 169 -0.59 1.32 -21.60
N TYR A 170 -1.20 1.67 -22.73
CA TYR A 170 -0.87 2.89 -23.45
C TYR A 170 -1.53 4.13 -22.81
N HIS A 171 -2.86 4.09 -22.63
CA HIS A 171 -3.62 5.26 -22.17
C HIS A 171 -4.98 4.85 -21.61
N THR A 172 -5.39 5.46 -20.50
CA THR A 172 -6.78 5.47 -20.01
C THR A 172 -7.45 6.79 -20.42
N PRO A 173 -8.78 6.84 -20.66
CA PRO A 173 -9.46 8.10 -20.86
C PRO A 173 -9.18 9.06 -19.68
N SER A 174 -8.76 10.29 -19.98
CA SER A 174 -8.38 11.25 -18.96
C SER A 174 -9.53 11.53 -18.01
N VAL A 175 -9.28 11.31 -16.72
CA VAL A 175 -10.27 11.59 -15.68
C VAL A 175 -10.29 13.07 -15.39
N VAL A 176 -11.41 13.73 -15.69
CA VAL A 176 -11.65 15.16 -15.46
C VAL A 176 -12.55 15.36 -14.25
N PHE A 177 -12.16 14.79 -13.12
CA PHE A 177 -12.87 14.94 -11.85
C PHE A 177 -12.39 16.20 -11.13
N ILE A 178 -13.33 17.06 -10.75
CA ILE A 178 -13.06 18.26 -9.95
C ILE A 178 -13.46 17.95 -8.52
N LYS A 179 -12.49 18.05 -7.60
CA LYS A 179 -12.72 17.87 -6.19
C LYS A 179 -13.24 19.17 -5.59
N THR A 180 -14.40 19.12 -4.96
CA THR A 180 -15.01 20.23 -4.24
C THR A 180 -14.36 20.37 -2.87
N GLU A 181 -13.70 21.50 -2.61
CA GLU A 181 -13.11 21.79 -1.30
C GLU A 181 -14.09 22.53 -0.37
N ASP A 182 -15.10 23.19 -0.93
CA ASP A 182 -16.13 23.93 -0.19
C ASP A 182 -17.43 23.12 -0.10
N PRO A 183 -17.85 22.68 1.11
CA PRO A 183 -19.10 21.93 1.30
C PRO A 183 -20.36 22.78 1.18
N ASP A 184 -20.26 24.11 1.19
CA ASP A 184 -21.41 25.01 1.06
C ASP A 184 -21.91 25.10 -0.40
N LEU A 185 -21.08 24.68 -1.36
CA LEU A 185 -21.46 24.61 -2.76
C LEU A 185 -22.39 23.41 -3.03
N PRO A 186 -23.39 23.56 -3.91
CA PRO A 186 -24.31 22.47 -4.21
C PRO A 186 -23.58 21.32 -4.91
N ALA A 187 -24.05 20.08 -4.77
CA ALA A 187 -23.32 18.91 -5.29
C ALA A 187 -23.14 18.91 -6.82
N PHE A 188 -24.06 19.56 -7.54
CA PHE A 188 -23.96 19.78 -8.98
C PHE A 188 -23.94 21.28 -9.25
N TYR A 189 -22.78 21.79 -9.64
CA TYR A 189 -22.61 23.18 -10.07
C TYR A 189 -21.65 23.28 -11.23
N TYR A 190 -21.70 24.43 -11.90
CA TYR A 190 -20.78 24.76 -12.97
C TYR A 190 -19.50 25.35 -12.37
N ASP A 191 -18.47 24.51 -12.21
CA ASP A 191 -17.22 24.92 -11.59
C ASP A 191 -16.43 25.90 -12.47
N PRO A 192 -15.78 26.94 -11.88
CA PRO A 192 -14.97 27.90 -12.63
C PRO A 192 -13.82 27.30 -13.45
N LEU A 193 -13.37 26.08 -13.13
CA LEU A 193 -12.37 25.34 -13.91
C LEU A 193 -12.93 24.79 -15.24
N ILE A 194 -14.25 24.73 -15.39
CA ILE A 194 -14.90 24.25 -16.61
C ILE A 194 -14.94 25.37 -17.64
N ASN A 195 -14.50 25.07 -18.86
CA ASN A 195 -14.54 26.03 -19.97
C ASN A 195 -16.00 26.38 -20.37
N PRO A 196 -16.36 27.67 -20.46
CA PRO A 196 -17.72 28.11 -20.80
C PRO A 196 -18.18 27.53 -22.13
N ILE A 197 -19.42 27.03 -22.16
CA ILE A 197 -20.05 26.53 -23.38
C ILE A 197 -20.45 27.74 -24.23
N ALA A 198 -19.67 28.02 -25.28
CA ALA A 198 -19.97 29.09 -26.23
C ALA A 198 -20.80 28.54 -27.39
N GLN A 199 -22.11 28.80 -27.39
CA GLN A 199 -22.97 28.48 -28.54
C GLN A 199 -22.75 29.54 -29.64
N ARG A 200 -22.00 29.16 -30.69
CA ARG A 200 -21.65 30.06 -31.81
C ARG A 200 -22.42 29.79 -33.11
N SER A 201 -23.31 28.80 -33.13
CA SER A 201 -24.14 28.53 -34.32
C SER A 201 -25.40 29.40 -34.30
N ALA A 202 -25.50 30.33 -35.26
CA ALA A 202 -26.71 31.11 -35.51
C ALA A 202 -27.74 30.35 -36.37
N GLU A 203 -27.27 29.36 -37.14
CA GLU A 203 -28.13 28.43 -37.87
C GLU A 203 -28.62 27.38 -36.88
N LYS A 204 -29.85 27.58 -36.38
CA LYS A 204 -30.62 26.47 -35.80
C LYS A 204 -30.80 25.47 -36.93
N SER A 205 -30.12 24.32 -36.88
CA SER A 205 -30.58 23.14 -37.61
C SER A 205 -32.07 23.02 -37.32
N LYS A 206 -32.90 22.91 -38.37
CA LYS A 206 -34.36 22.73 -38.23
C LYS A 206 -34.57 21.40 -37.50
N GLU A 207 -34.51 21.42 -36.18
CA GLU A 207 -35.09 20.36 -35.37
C GLU A 207 -36.54 20.28 -35.80
N LEU A 208 -36.99 19.08 -36.14
CA LEU A 208 -38.39 18.81 -36.44
C LEU A 208 -39.14 18.97 -35.12
N SER A 209 -39.39 20.20 -34.71
CA SER A 209 -40.43 20.48 -33.73
C SER A 209 -41.71 19.97 -34.36
N PRO A 210 -42.44 19.04 -33.73
CA PRO A 210 -43.80 18.75 -34.18
C PRO A 210 -44.52 20.10 -34.32
N ILE A 211 -45.15 20.32 -35.47
CA ILE A 211 -46.14 21.40 -35.60
C ILE A 211 -47.11 21.14 -34.45
N ASP A 212 -47.48 22.17 -33.68
CA ASP A 212 -48.39 22.03 -32.52
C ASP A 212 -49.68 21.32 -32.96
N ASP A 213 -49.66 20.00 -32.98
CA ASP A 213 -50.81 19.13 -33.12
C ASP A 213 -51.45 19.19 -31.73
N GLU A 214 -52.39 20.12 -31.57
CA GLU A 214 -53.19 20.33 -30.35
C GLU A 214 -53.91 19.05 -29.86
N ASP A 215 -53.84 17.96 -30.65
CA ASP A 215 -54.41 16.65 -30.38
C ASP A 215 -53.57 15.76 -29.43
N PHE A 216 -52.29 16.07 -29.18
CA PHE A 216 -51.44 15.26 -28.30
C PHE A 216 -51.21 15.92 -26.93
N THR A 217 -51.89 15.39 -25.90
CA THR A 217 -51.66 15.74 -24.49
C THR A 217 -51.19 14.53 -23.70
N LEU A 218 -50.20 14.71 -22.83
CA LEU A 218 -49.85 13.68 -21.85
C LEU A 218 -51.01 13.47 -20.86
N PRO A 219 -51.32 12.22 -20.47
CA PRO A 219 -52.29 11.96 -19.41
C PRO A 219 -51.91 12.66 -18.09
N GLU A 220 -52.90 13.06 -17.30
CA GLU A 220 -52.69 13.76 -16.01
C GLU A 220 -51.84 12.95 -15.01
N GLU A 221 -51.81 11.62 -15.15
CA GLU A 221 -51.02 10.72 -14.31
C GLU A 221 -49.53 10.68 -14.70
N VAL A 222 -49.15 11.28 -15.83
CA VAL A 222 -47.77 11.25 -16.34
C VAL A 222 -47.00 12.47 -15.84
N GLU A 223 -46.19 12.23 -14.82
CA GLU A 223 -45.19 13.17 -14.33
C GLU A 223 -43.76 12.71 -14.65
N ALA A 224 -42.78 13.57 -14.38
CA ALA A 224 -41.38 13.16 -14.38
C ALA A 224 -41.17 12.04 -13.33
N ILE A 225 -40.46 10.97 -13.73
CA ILE A 225 -40.30 9.74 -12.94
C ILE A 225 -39.84 9.97 -11.48
N PHE A 226 -39.11 11.07 -11.22
CA PHE A 226 -38.52 11.39 -9.92
C PHE A 226 -38.91 12.80 -9.43
N SER A 227 -40.15 13.25 -9.73
CA SER A 227 -40.65 14.58 -9.34
C SER A 227 -40.61 14.82 -7.81
N GLU A 228 -40.83 13.77 -7.02
CA GLU A 228 -40.85 13.85 -5.55
C GLU A 228 -39.46 13.91 -4.89
N THR A 229 -38.40 13.48 -5.59
CA THR A 229 -37.07 13.36 -4.99
C THR A 229 -36.16 14.54 -5.37
N PRO A 230 -35.44 15.14 -4.40
CA PRO A 230 -34.52 16.23 -4.71
C PRO A 230 -33.34 15.72 -5.55
N LEU A 231 -32.80 16.61 -6.40
CA LEU A 231 -31.68 16.28 -7.29
C LEU A 231 -30.41 15.84 -6.55
N TYR A 232 -30.13 16.46 -5.40
CA TYR A 232 -29.00 16.12 -4.55
C TYR A 232 -29.36 16.25 -3.07
N THR A 233 -28.55 15.62 -2.24
CA THR A 233 -28.62 15.63 -0.77
C THR A 233 -27.25 16.03 -0.23
N GLU A 234 -27.16 16.27 1.08
CA GLU A 234 -25.89 16.57 1.78
C GLU A 234 -24.79 15.51 1.54
N ASN A 235 -25.18 14.25 1.30
CA ASN A 235 -24.24 13.15 1.09
C ASN A 235 -23.87 12.91 -0.37
N THR A 236 -24.51 13.61 -1.32
CA THR A 236 -24.31 13.36 -2.76
C THR A 236 -22.89 13.72 -3.19
N GLY A 237 -22.38 14.89 -2.79
CA GLY A 237 -21.01 15.32 -3.11
C GLY A 237 -19.95 14.35 -2.56
N ASN A 238 -20.07 13.99 -1.28
CA ASN A 238 -19.20 13.00 -0.64
C ASN A 238 -19.27 11.62 -1.33
N GLY A 239 -20.46 11.18 -1.72
CA GLY A 239 -20.65 9.94 -2.47
C GLY A 239 -19.94 9.95 -3.82
N ILE A 240 -20.00 11.07 -4.55
CA ILE A 240 -19.30 11.25 -5.83
C ILE A 240 -17.79 11.25 -5.63
N ALA A 241 -17.28 11.96 -4.62
CA ALA A 241 -15.86 11.99 -4.31
C ALA A 241 -15.31 10.59 -3.98
N LEU A 242 -16.06 9.78 -3.24
CA LEU A 242 -15.67 8.41 -2.92
C LEU A 242 -15.57 7.48 -4.14
N MET A 243 -16.25 7.78 -5.26
CA MET A 243 -16.11 6.99 -6.49
C MET A 243 -14.68 7.05 -7.05
N TRP A 244 -14.03 8.20 -6.90
CA TRP A 244 -12.65 8.46 -7.34
C TRP A 244 -11.61 8.23 -6.25
N ALA A 245 -12.02 7.83 -5.05
CA ALA A 245 -11.10 7.57 -3.95
C ALA A 245 -10.28 6.28 -4.19
N PRO A 246 -9.02 6.22 -3.70
CA PRO A 246 -8.21 5.02 -3.82
C PRO A 246 -8.79 3.86 -3.00
N ARG A 247 -8.54 2.62 -3.43
CA ARG A 247 -8.84 1.44 -2.61
C ARG A 247 -8.14 1.58 -1.24
N PRO A 248 -8.84 1.44 -0.11
CA PRO A 248 -10.15 0.80 0.07
C PRO A 248 -11.39 1.72 0.09
N PHE A 249 -11.23 3.03 -0.09
CA PHE A 249 -12.29 4.02 0.15
C PHE A 249 -13.40 4.03 -0.90
N ASN A 250 -13.11 3.57 -2.12
CA ASN A 250 -14.11 3.37 -3.16
C ASN A 250 -15.03 2.15 -2.97
N MET A 251 -14.95 1.46 -1.83
CA MET A 251 -15.74 0.26 -1.54
C MET A 251 -16.61 0.46 -0.31
N ARG A 252 -17.89 0.10 -0.41
CA ARG A 252 -18.83 0.12 0.73
C ARG A 252 -18.73 -1.11 1.63
N SER A 253 -18.17 -2.20 1.12
CA SER A 253 -17.98 -3.43 1.90
C SER A 253 -16.73 -4.17 1.46
N GLY A 254 -16.17 -4.96 2.37
CA GLY A 254 -14.94 -5.67 2.11
C GLY A 254 -14.63 -6.76 3.13
N ARG A 255 -13.47 -7.38 2.93
CA ARG A 255 -12.86 -8.27 3.92
C ARG A 255 -11.88 -7.49 4.77
N THR A 256 -11.84 -7.79 6.06
CA THR A 256 -10.77 -7.32 6.93
C THR A 256 -9.45 -7.92 6.46
N ARG A 257 -8.37 -7.17 6.66
CA ARG A 257 -7.01 -7.58 6.29
C ARG A 257 -6.16 -7.60 7.57
N ARG A 258 -5.08 -8.37 7.55
CA ARG A 258 -4.10 -8.31 8.66
C ARG A 258 -3.41 -6.95 8.62
N ALA A 259 -3.07 -6.39 9.77
CA ALA A 259 -2.35 -5.11 9.86
C ALA A 259 -1.08 -5.11 8.99
N ILE A 260 -0.30 -6.21 9.01
CA ILE A 260 0.91 -6.39 8.20
C ILE A 260 0.68 -6.39 6.68
N ASP A 261 -0.55 -6.67 6.22
CA ASP A 261 -0.86 -6.71 4.79
C ASP A 261 -1.28 -5.32 4.26
N VAL A 262 -1.36 -4.29 5.11
CA VAL A 262 -1.76 -2.93 4.73
C VAL A 262 -0.51 -2.03 4.62
N PRO A 263 0.05 -1.85 3.42
CA PRO A 263 1.26 -1.05 3.27
C PRO A 263 0.91 0.44 3.10
N LEU A 264 0.88 1.17 4.21
CA LEU A 264 0.45 2.58 4.26
C LEU A 264 1.24 3.48 3.29
N VAL A 265 2.57 3.31 3.23
CA VAL A 265 3.47 4.16 2.43
C VAL A 265 3.74 3.63 1.02
N LYS A 266 2.95 2.65 0.55
CA LYS A 266 3.18 2.02 -0.77
C LYS A 266 2.91 2.95 -1.93
N SER A 267 1.92 3.84 -1.83
CA SER A 267 1.62 4.86 -2.83
C SER A 267 2.82 5.79 -3.02
N TRP A 268 3.41 6.28 -1.92
CA TRP A 268 4.45 7.30 -1.95
C TRP A 268 5.64 6.94 -2.83
N TYR A 269 6.24 5.76 -2.65
CA TYR A 269 7.40 5.36 -3.44
C TYR A 269 7.03 4.80 -4.83
N ARG A 270 5.75 4.55 -5.11
CA ARG A 270 5.27 4.20 -6.45
C ARG A 270 5.14 5.42 -7.34
N GLU A 271 5.06 6.60 -6.76
CA GLU A 271 5.09 7.88 -7.47
C GLU A 271 6.52 8.35 -7.70
N HIS A 272 6.68 9.37 -8.54
CA HIS A 272 7.99 9.97 -8.75
C HIS A 272 8.43 10.71 -7.48
N CYS A 273 9.72 10.60 -7.14
CA CYS A 273 10.27 11.34 -6.02
C CYS A 273 10.13 12.86 -6.29
N PRO A 274 9.64 13.66 -5.33
CA PRO A 274 9.49 15.09 -5.50
C PRO A 274 10.79 15.80 -5.91
N SER A 275 10.67 16.80 -6.78
CA SER A 275 11.81 17.62 -7.21
C SER A 275 12.43 18.36 -6.02
N GLY A 276 13.76 18.42 -5.96
CA GLY A 276 14.49 19.11 -4.89
C GLY A 276 14.89 18.22 -3.70
N MET A 277 14.40 16.98 -3.62
CA MET A 277 14.79 16.06 -2.53
C MET A 277 16.26 15.61 -2.63
N PRO A 278 16.98 15.40 -1.51
CA PRO A 278 18.38 14.97 -1.52
C PRO A 278 18.63 13.64 -2.24
N VAL A 279 19.86 13.43 -2.74
CA VAL A 279 20.28 12.19 -3.41
C VAL A 279 19.95 10.94 -2.59
N LYS A 280 20.14 11.00 -1.26
CA LYS A 280 19.82 9.92 -0.33
C LYS A 280 18.36 9.46 -0.46
N VAL A 281 17.42 10.40 -0.52
CA VAL A 281 15.99 10.11 -0.64
C VAL A 281 15.67 9.51 -2.01
N ARG A 282 16.21 10.10 -3.08
CA ARG A 282 16.02 9.58 -4.45
C ARG A 282 16.51 8.14 -4.60
N VAL A 283 17.66 7.81 -4.01
CA VAL A 283 18.19 6.43 -4.00
C VAL A 283 17.30 5.49 -3.18
N SER A 284 16.73 5.96 -2.06
CA SER A 284 15.78 5.17 -1.27
C SER A 284 14.51 4.84 -2.07
N TYR A 285 13.93 5.80 -2.80
CA TYR A 285 12.78 5.57 -3.68
C TYR A 285 13.10 4.50 -4.73
N GLN A 286 14.24 4.63 -5.42
CA GLN A 286 14.69 3.62 -6.40
C GLN A 286 14.86 2.23 -5.81
N LYS A 287 15.39 2.12 -4.58
CA LYS A 287 15.56 0.82 -3.88
C LYS A 287 14.22 0.21 -3.49
N LEU A 288 13.27 1.00 -2.98
CA LEU A 288 11.93 0.53 -2.64
C LEU A 288 11.17 0.05 -3.89
N LEU A 289 11.26 0.82 -4.98
CA LEU A 289 10.73 0.41 -6.29
C LEU A 289 11.37 -0.89 -6.78
N LYS A 290 12.69 -1.05 -6.63
CA LYS A 290 13.40 -2.28 -7.01
C LYS A 290 12.83 -3.49 -6.26
N VAL A 291 12.62 -3.38 -4.95
CA VAL A 291 12.00 -4.45 -4.14
C VAL A 291 10.57 -4.73 -4.59
N PHE A 292 9.78 -3.69 -4.84
CA PHE A 292 8.41 -3.81 -5.34
C PHE A 292 8.33 -4.56 -6.67
N VAL A 293 9.18 -4.20 -7.64
CA VAL A 293 9.25 -4.84 -8.96
C VAL A 293 9.74 -6.28 -8.84
N LEU A 294 10.76 -6.56 -8.02
CA LEU A 294 11.27 -7.92 -7.81
C LEU A 294 10.21 -8.84 -7.16
N ASN A 295 9.44 -8.31 -6.20
CA ASN A 295 8.34 -9.05 -5.57
C ASN A 295 7.25 -9.40 -6.60
N ALA A 296 6.89 -8.46 -7.48
CA ALA A 296 5.91 -8.70 -8.54
C ALA A 296 6.43 -9.69 -9.60
N LEU A 297 7.71 -9.58 -9.99
CA LEU A 297 8.33 -10.43 -11.02
C LEU A 297 8.48 -11.88 -10.56
N ARG A 298 8.85 -12.09 -9.29
CA ARG A 298 9.05 -13.44 -8.71
C ARG A 298 7.77 -14.05 -8.16
N HIS A 299 6.65 -13.32 -8.20
CA HIS A 299 5.38 -13.79 -7.68
C HIS A 299 4.92 -15.03 -8.45
N ARG A 300 4.69 -16.12 -7.71
CA ARG A 300 4.00 -17.32 -8.21
C ARG A 300 2.69 -17.48 -7.45
N PRO A 301 1.59 -17.87 -8.12
CA PRO A 301 0.34 -18.15 -7.42
C PRO A 301 0.60 -19.21 -6.34
N PRO A 302 0.04 -19.04 -5.13
CA PRO A 302 0.25 -19.98 -4.03
C PRO A 302 -0.29 -21.35 -4.43
N LYS A 303 0.56 -22.38 -4.35
CA LYS A 303 0.14 -23.76 -4.62
C LYS A 303 -0.91 -24.18 -3.58
N PRO A 304 -1.97 -24.90 -3.96
CA PRO A 304 -2.90 -25.46 -2.99
C PRO A 304 -2.13 -26.41 -2.05
N GLN A 305 -2.27 -26.20 -0.75
CA GLN A 305 -1.62 -27.00 0.29
C GLN A 305 -2.66 -27.41 1.34
N LYS A 306 -2.45 -28.58 1.96
CA LYS A 306 -3.27 -29.01 3.09
C LYS A 306 -3.07 -28.03 4.25
N ARG A 307 -4.16 -27.45 4.75
CA ARG A 307 -4.10 -26.52 5.88
C ARG A 307 -3.67 -27.25 7.15
N ARG A 308 -2.54 -26.84 7.73
CA ARG A 308 -2.03 -27.33 9.01
C ARG A 308 -2.18 -26.23 10.05
N TYR A 309 -2.94 -26.48 11.11
CA TYR A 309 -3.26 -25.49 12.13
C TYR A 309 -2.50 -25.76 13.43
N LEU A 310 -1.25 -25.29 13.50
CA LEU A 310 -0.32 -25.59 14.61
C LEU A 310 -0.92 -25.33 16.00
N PHE A 311 -1.46 -24.13 16.24
CA PHE A 311 -2.03 -23.79 17.55
C PHE A 311 -3.33 -24.53 17.88
N ARG A 312 -4.12 -24.96 16.87
CA ARG A 312 -5.28 -25.82 17.12
C ARG A 312 -4.83 -27.21 17.56
N SER A 313 -3.76 -27.73 16.97
CA SER A 313 -3.16 -28.99 17.39
C SER A 313 -2.60 -28.91 18.80
N PHE A 314 -1.92 -27.83 19.19
CA PHE A 314 -1.45 -27.66 20.57
C PHE A 314 -2.59 -27.56 21.57
N LYS A 315 -3.61 -26.75 21.29
CA LYS A 315 -4.79 -26.57 22.15
C LYS A 315 -5.60 -27.86 22.36
N SER A 316 -5.52 -28.82 21.43
CA SER A 316 -6.18 -30.13 21.61
C SER A 316 -5.48 -31.06 22.60
N THR A 317 -4.23 -30.76 22.99
CA THR A 317 -3.48 -31.58 23.95
C THR A 317 -3.66 -31.07 25.37
N LYS A 318 -3.51 -31.95 26.36
CA LYS A 318 -3.61 -31.60 27.79
C LYS A 318 -2.49 -30.66 28.30
N PHE A 319 -1.41 -30.50 27.53
CA PHE A 319 -0.23 -29.72 27.92
C PHE A 319 -0.39 -28.22 27.71
N PHE A 320 -1.39 -27.79 26.93
CA PHE A 320 -1.58 -26.38 26.59
C PHE A 320 -2.95 -25.90 27.06
N GLN A 321 -2.95 -24.80 27.81
CA GLN A 321 -4.15 -24.09 28.24
C GLN A 321 -4.30 -22.77 27.47
N SER A 322 -5.48 -22.16 27.54
CA SER A 322 -5.83 -20.92 26.83
C SER A 322 -6.33 -19.91 27.85
N THR A 323 -5.72 -18.73 27.88
CA THR A 323 -6.14 -17.61 28.73
C THR A 323 -6.08 -16.30 27.92
N THR A 324 -6.54 -15.21 28.52
CA THR A 324 -6.40 -13.83 28.03
C THR A 324 -5.50 -13.07 28.99
N LEU A 325 -4.49 -12.39 28.46
CA LEU A 325 -3.49 -11.64 29.24
C LEU A 325 -3.27 -10.28 28.57
N ASP A 326 -2.70 -9.34 29.32
CA ASP A 326 -2.17 -8.12 28.72
C ASP A 326 -0.96 -8.43 27.81
N TRP A 327 -0.75 -7.59 26.80
CA TRP A 327 0.32 -7.78 25.83
C TRP A 327 1.70 -7.60 26.46
N VAL A 328 1.86 -6.69 27.43
CA VAL A 328 3.14 -6.48 28.13
C VAL A 328 3.45 -7.68 29.02
N GLU A 329 2.46 -8.19 29.74
CA GLU A 329 2.60 -9.41 30.55
C GLU A 329 3.05 -10.60 29.70
N ALA A 330 2.38 -10.84 28.56
CA ALA A 330 2.75 -11.90 27.63
C ALA A 330 4.17 -11.70 27.07
N GLY A 331 4.57 -10.46 26.78
CA GLY A 331 5.92 -10.12 26.32
C GLY A 331 7.01 -10.45 27.35
N LEU A 332 6.81 -10.05 28.62
CA LEU A 332 7.73 -10.36 29.72
C LEU A 332 7.86 -11.87 29.95
N GLN A 333 6.75 -12.62 29.87
CA GLN A 333 6.77 -14.08 29.97
C GLN A 333 7.60 -14.71 28.84
N VAL A 334 7.45 -14.25 27.59
CA VAL A 334 8.24 -14.76 26.45
C VAL A 334 9.72 -14.47 26.61
N LEU A 335 10.10 -13.28 27.08
CA LEU A 335 11.51 -12.93 27.35
C LEU A 335 12.11 -13.81 28.44
N ARG A 336 11.42 -13.99 29.57
CA ARG A 336 11.86 -14.85 30.68
C ARG A 336 12.00 -16.31 30.24
N GLN A 337 11.04 -16.82 29.46
CA GLN A 337 11.11 -18.17 28.89
C GLN A 337 12.30 -18.33 27.93
N GLY A 338 12.51 -17.37 27.03
CA GLY A 338 13.62 -17.37 26.08
C GLY A 338 14.98 -17.38 26.78
N TYR A 339 15.17 -16.49 27.77
CA TYR A 339 16.39 -16.43 28.59
C TYR A 339 16.66 -17.77 29.29
N ASN A 340 15.67 -18.32 30.00
CA ASN A 340 15.82 -19.58 30.72
C ASN A 340 16.12 -20.75 29.78
N MET A 341 15.46 -20.82 28.62
CA MET A 341 15.72 -21.88 27.62
C MET A 341 17.16 -21.85 27.12
N LEU A 342 17.70 -20.66 26.84
CA LEU A 342 19.08 -20.50 26.39
C LEU A 342 20.08 -20.78 27.52
N ASN A 343 19.80 -20.31 28.73
CA ASN A 343 20.69 -20.51 29.87
C ASN A 343 20.74 -22.00 30.28
N LEU A 344 19.61 -22.70 30.27
CA LEU A 344 19.55 -24.15 30.45
C LEU A 344 20.37 -24.89 29.37
N LEU A 345 20.42 -24.39 28.14
CA LEU A 345 21.25 -24.97 27.08
C LEU A 345 22.75 -24.78 27.35
N ILE A 346 23.16 -23.60 27.84
CA ILE A 346 24.56 -23.30 28.24
C ILE A 346 25.00 -24.24 29.36
N HIS A 347 24.19 -24.34 30.42
CA HIS A 347 24.46 -25.24 31.53
C HIS A 347 24.48 -26.70 31.11
N ARG A 348 23.53 -27.13 30.26
CA ARG A 348 23.49 -28.51 29.73
C ARG A 348 24.73 -28.86 28.89
N LYS A 349 25.38 -27.87 28.27
CA LYS A 349 26.63 -28.02 27.52
C LYS A 349 27.88 -27.83 28.39
N ASN A 350 27.73 -27.67 29.71
CA ASN A 350 28.82 -27.43 30.67
C ASN A 350 29.70 -26.21 30.33
N LEU A 351 29.10 -25.18 29.73
CA LEU A 351 29.80 -23.96 29.32
C LEU A 351 29.81 -22.91 30.44
N ASN A 352 30.29 -23.30 31.63
CA ASN A 352 30.25 -22.47 32.84
C ASN A 352 31.13 -21.20 32.76
N TYR A 353 31.92 -21.06 31.70
CA TYR A 353 32.72 -19.88 31.41
C TYR A 353 31.96 -18.84 30.56
N LEU A 354 30.73 -19.15 30.13
CA LEU A 354 29.86 -18.24 29.41
C LEU A 354 28.77 -17.72 30.35
N HIS A 355 28.54 -16.41 30.29
CA HIS A 355 27.43 -15.73 30.93
C HIS A 355 26.49 -15.19 29.86
N LEU A 356 25.20 -15.49 29.99
CA LEU A 356 24.15 -14.84 29.22
C LEU A 356 23.52 -13.78 30.11
N ASP A 357 23.64 -12.51 29.73
CA ASP A 357 22.98 -11.40 30.42
C ASP A 357 21.52 -11.25 29.98
N TYR A 358 20.77 -10.36 30.64
CA TYR A 358 19.32 -10.21 30.40
C TYR A 358 18.99 -9.47 29.09
N ASN A 359 19.97 -8.78 28.49
CA ASN A 359 19.88 -8.19 27.16
C ASN A 359 20.35 -9.15 26.04
N PHE A 360 20.53 -10.45 26.37
CA PHE A 360 20.92 -11.52 25.46
C PHE A 360 22.33 -11.38 24.85
N ASN A 361 23.23 -10.65 25.51
CA ASN A 361 24.65 -10.71 25.18
C ASN A 361 25.30 -11.92 25.83
N LEU A 362 26.00 -12.71 25.00
CA LEU A 362 26.78 -13.84 25.47
C LEU A 362 28.21 -13.38 25.75
N LYS A 363 28.56 -13.27 27.03
CA LYS A 363 29.86 -12.80 27.53
C LYS A 363 30.70 -13.99 28.00
N VAL A 364 32.02 -13.87 27.87
CA VAL A 364 32.97 -14.84 28.40
C VAL A 364 33.46 -14.34 29.76
N ILE A 365 33.32 -15.15 30.80
CA ILE A 365 33.69 -14.80 32.18
C ILE A 365 35.21 -14.90 32.42
N PHE A 366 35.87 -15.84 31.73
CA PHE A 366 37.32 -16.07 31.84
C PHE A 366 37.98 -16.15 30.48
N SER A 367 39.15 -15.53 30.30
CA SER A 367 39.94 -15.66 29.07
C SER A 367 40.16 -17.16 28.77
N CYS A 368 39.69 -17.62 27.60
CA CYS A 368 39.74 -19.03 27.22
C CYS A 368 41.16 -19.60 26.96
N ILE A 369 42.22 -18.94 27.46
CA ILE A 369 43.60 -19.26 27.11
C ILE A 369 44.23 -20.34 28.02
N GLU A 370 43.73 -20.61 29.22
CA GLU A 370 44.43 -21.57 30.11
C GLU A 370 43.95 -23.03 30.03
N ARG A 371 42.81 -23.34 29.37
CA ARG A 371 42.32 -24.74 29.30
C ARG A 371 42.92 -25.60 28.18
N ARG A 372 43.68 -25.03 27.25
CA ARG A 372 44.37 -25.83 26.22
C ARG A 372 45.70 -26.42 26.70
N LEU A 373 46.19 -26.01 27.87
CA LEU A 373 47.45 -26.50 28.45
C LEU A 373 47.26 -27.63 29.49
N LEU A 374 46.02 -27.96 29.87
CA LEU A 374 45.74 -29.02 30.86
C LEU A 374 45.29 -30.36 30.27
N TYR A 375 45.26 -30.48 28.93
CA TYR A 375 44.96 -31.74 28.23
C TYR A 375 46.15 -32.28 27.40
N GLU A 376 47.31 -31.62 27.47
CA GLU A 376 48.58 -32.08 26.88
C GLU A 376 49.73 -32.16 27.91
N SER A 377 49.45 -32.59 29.15
CA SER A 377 50.48 -33.09 30.07
C SER A 377 50.11 -34.41 30.70
#